data_AF-A0A947D1H2-F1
#
_entry.id   AF-A0A947D1H2-F1
#
_cell.length_a   1.000
_cell.length_b   1.000
_cell.length_c   1.000
_cell.angle_alpha   90.00
_cell.angle_beta   90.00
_cell.angle_gamma   90.00
#
_symmetry.space_group_name_H-M   'P 1'
#
loop_
_entity.id
_entity.type
_entity.pdbx_description
1 polymer ?
#
loop_
_entity_poly.entity_id
_entity_poly.type
_entity_poly.pdbx_seq_one_letter_code
_entity_poly.pdbx_strand_id
1 'polypeptide(L)'
;MQRVLPDARGGVDPFHGLRDAGRRVDEARRVERRTGHRLPRRPLLKNEADLTERQAKELATIRQHFRNVAQFHWVKEQLRDLYRAASLEEAKAILDRILFEAEGASDAALVPWGRTLKRRKNEILADHPWRASNGDTEDVHSKIKRLNRID
;
A
#
# COMPACT_ATOMS: atom_id res chain seq x y z
N MET A 1 12.99 -24.88 32.51
CA MET A 1 13.09 -25.01 31.05
C MET A 1 12.57 -23.73 30.41
N GLN A 2 13.48 -22.89 29.91
CA GLN A 2 13.15 -21.68 29.15
C GLN A 2 12.53 -22.09 27.82
N ARG A 3 11.24 -21.80 27.60
CA ARG A 3 10.66 -21.83 26.25
C ARG A 3 11.01 -20.50 25.59
N VAL A 4 12.13 -20.52 24.88
CA VAL A 4 12.45 -19.50 23.89
C VAL A 4 11.42 -19.67 22.76
N LEU A 5 10.51 -18.72 22.59
CA LEU A 5 9.73 -18.59 21.35
C LEU A 5 10.63 -17.84 20.37
N PRO A 6 11.20 -18.49 19.34
CA PRO A 6 11.95 -17.77 18.33
C PRO A 6 10.94 -17.14 17.35
N ASP A 7 11.19 -15.87 17.03
CA ASP A 7 10.61 -15.15 15.90
C ASP A 7 9.07 -15.01 15.88
N ALA A 8 8.59 -14.06 16.68
CA ALA A 8 7.50 -13.21 16.21
C ALA A 8 8.03 -12.42 14.99
N ARG A 9 8.02 -13.04 13.80
CA ARG A 9 8.28 -12.36 12.53
C ARG A 9 7.33 -11.17 12.50
N GLY A 10 7.89 -9.96 12.56
CA GLY A 10 7.17 -8.71 12.42
C GLY A 10 6.56 -8.63 11.03
N GLY A 11 5.45 -9.34 10.81
CA GLY A 11 4.61 -9.21 9.63
C GLY A 11 4.13 -7.77 9.56
N VAL A 12 4.45 -7.11 8.46
CA VAL A 12 4.03 -5.74 8.21
C VAL A 12 2.61 -5.84 7.70
N ASP A 13 1.67 -5.89 8.64
CA ASP A 13 0.23 -5.90 8.39
C ASP A 13 -0.11 -5.09 7.11
N PRO A 14 -0.85 -5.61 6.12
CA PRO A 14 -1.12 -4.92 4.86
C PRO A 14 -1.73 -3.53 5.08
N PHE A 15 -2.46 -3.36 6.19
CA PHE A 15 -3.04 -2.10 6.62
C PHE A 15 -1.96 -1.05 6.96
N HIS A 16 -0.79 -1.44 7.47
CA HIS A 16 0.33 -0.52 7.71
C HIS A 16 0.96 -0.05 6.39
N GLY A 17 1.20 -0.96 5.44
CA GLY A 17 1.75 -0.61 4.13
C GLY A 17 0.85 0.35 3.35
N LEU A 18 -0.46 0.07 3.31
CA LEU A 18 -1.43 0.91 2.61
C LEU A 18 -1.68 2.25 3.31
N ARG A 19 -1.69 2.27 4.66
CA ARG A 19 -1.80 3.52 5.43
C ARG A 19 -0.62 4.44 5.19
N ASP A 20 0.59 3.88 5.14
CA ASP A 20 1.81 4.61 4.84
C ASP A 20 1.83 5.15 3.39
N ALA A 21 1.35 4.35 2.43
CA ALA A 21 1.14 4.81 1.05
C ALA A 21 0.14 5.99 0.98
N GLY A 22 -0.98 5.89 1.68
CA GLY A 22 -1.96 6.99 1.78
C GLY A 22 -1.37 8.27 2.39
N ARG A 23 -0.50 8.14 3.40
CA ARG A 23 0.22 9.27 4.00
C ARG A 23 1.11 9.98 2.97
N ARG A 24 1.92 9.22 2.22
CA ARG A 24 2.81 9.79 1.19
C ARG A 24 2.05 10.48 0.06
N VAL A 25 0.89 9.95 -0.35
CA VAL A 25 0.00 10.65 -1.30
C VAL A 25 -0.49 11.98 -0.73
N ASP A 26 -0.88 12.02 0.56
CA ASP A 26 -1.29 13.27 1.20
C ASP A 26 -0.13 14.26 1.35
N GLU A 27 1.10 13.79 1.54
CA GLU A 27 2.32 14.61 1.57
C GLU A 27 2.61 15.23 0.20
N ALA A 28 2.60 14.44 -0.88
CA ALA A 28 2.75 14.94 -2.24
C ALA A 28 1.68 16.00 -2.55
N ARG A 29 0.42 15.74 -2.17
CA ARG A 29 -0.68 16.70 -2.29
C ARG A 29 -0.46 17.99 -1.49
N ARG A 30 0.21 17.93 -0.33
CA ARG A 30 0.54 19.11 0.48
C ARG A 30 1.69 19.91 -0.10
N VAL A 31 2.63 19.27 -0.79
CA VAL A 31 3.68 19.97 -1.55
C VAL A 31 3.05 20.87 -2.61
N GLU A 32 2.06 20.37 -3.36
CA GLU A 32 1.33 21.18 -4.34
C GLU A 32 0.59 22.39 -3.73
N ARG A 33 0.22 22.34 -2.44
CA ARG A 33 -0.37 23.51 -1.78
C ARG A 33 0.63 24.63 -1.58
N ARG A 34 1.91 24.30 -1.40
CA ARG A 34 2.99 25.29 -1.26
C ARG A 34 3.28 26.00 -2.58
N THR A 35 2.97 25.35 -3.71
CA THR A 35 3.05 25.93 -5.06
C THR A 35 1.74 26.61 -5.49
N GLY A 36 0.76 26.73 -4.59
CA GLY A 36 -0.51 27.45 -4.84
C GLY A 36 -1.67 26.56 -5.29
N HIS A 37 -1.46 25.27 -5.51
CA HIS A 37 -2.48 24.35 -6.00
C HIS A 37 -3.21 23.62 -4.86
N ARG A 38 -4.52 23.85 -4.73
CA ARG A 38 -5.36 23.20 -3.71
C ARG A 38 -6.06 21.96 -4.25
N LEU A 39 -5.37 20.84 -4.23
CA LEU A 39 -5.95 19.58 -4.70
C LEU A 39 -6.95 18.97 -3.69
N PRO A 40 -8.07 18.38 -4.18
CA PRO A 40 -9.05 17.70 -3.35
C PRO A 40 -8.44 16.40 -2.79
N ARG A 41 -8.65 16.17 -1.49
CA ARG A 41 -8.06 15.03 -0.77
C ARG A 41 -8.80 13.72 -1.02
N ARG A 42 -10.13 13.78 -1.15
CA ARG A 42 -10.99 12.59 -1.21
C ARG A 42 -10.70 11.70 -2.42
N PRO A 43 -10.59 12.23 -3.66
CA PRO A 43 -10.28 11.41 -4.83
C PRO A 43 -8.94 10.69 -4.72
N LEU A 44 -7.98 11.29 -4.00
CA LEU A 44 -6.62 10.77 -3.87
C LEU A 44 -6.45 9.71 -2.78
N LEU A 45 -7.32 9.67 -1.76
CA LEU A 45 -7.15 8.75 -0.63
C LEU A 45 -8.21 7.64 -0.57
N LYS A 46 -9.35 7.82 -1.23
CA LYS A 46 -10.35 6.75 -1.36
C LYS A 46 -9.84 5.67 -2.32
N ASN A 47 -10.41 4.47 -2.24
CA ASN A 47 -10.17 3.45 -3.26
C ASN A 47 -10.80 3.90 -4.57
N GLU A 48 -10.13 3.63 -5.70
CA GLU A 48 -10.65 4.05 -7.01
C GLU A 48 -12.02 3.45 -7.34
N ALA A 49 -12.22 2.17 -7.00
CA ALA A 49 -13.48 1.46 -7.20
C ALA A 49 -14.67 2.09 -6.45
N ASP A 50 -14.40 2.87 -5.39
CA ASP A 50 -15.44 3.50 -4.57
C ASP A 50 -15.66 4.97 -4.94
N LEU A 51 -14.97 5.51 -5.94
CA LEU A 51 -15.10 6.92 -6.30
C LEU A 51 -16.48 7.21 -6.89
N THR A 52 -17.07 8.35 -6.50
CA THR A 52 -18.20 8.89 -7.24
C THR A 52 -17.74 9.41 -8.59
N GLU A 53 -18.65 9.53 -9.57
CA GLU A 53 -18.30 10.05 -10.90
C GLU A 53 -17.60 11.42 -10.82
N ARG A 54 -18.08 12.31 -9.94
CA ARG A 54 -17.43 13.61 -9.68
C ARG A 54 -15.98 13.43 -9.18
N GLN A 55 -15.76 12.52 -8.23
CA GLN A 55 -14.42 12.28 -7.69
C GLN A 55 -13.50 11.63 -8.73
N ALA A 56 -14.02 10.75 -9.58
CA ALA A 56 -13.25 10.15 -10.67
C ALA A 56 -12.81 11.21 -11.70
N LYS A 57 -13.70 12.15 -12.06
CA LYS A 57 -13.35 13.29 -12.92
C LYS A 57 -12.26 14.16 -12.29
N GLU A 58 -12.40 14.49 -10.99
CA GLU A 58 -11.37 15.23 -10.26
C GLU A 58 -10.02 14.49 -10.25
N LEU A 59 -10.02 13.17 -10.02
CA LEU A 59 -8.80 12.37 -10.05
C LEU A 59 -8.16 12.36 -11.45
N ALA A 60 -8.95 12.27 -12.51
CA ALA A 60 -8.46 12.34 -13.89
C ALA A 60 -7.78 13.69 -14.17
N THR A 61 -8.38 14.80 -13.76
CA THR A 61 -7.76 16.14 -13.86
C THR A 61 -6.46 16.21 -13.07
N ILE A 62 -6.41 15.65 -11.84
CA ILE A 62 -5.17 15.62 -11.07
C ILE A 62 -4.07 14.85 -11.80
N ARG A 63 -4.41 13.69 -12.38
CA ARG A 63 -3.47 12.85 -13.12
C ARG A 63 -2.87 13.54 -14.35
N GLN A 64 -3.65 14.41 -15.01
CA GLN A 64 -3.21 15.15 -16.18
C GLN A 64 -2.24 16.29 -15.84
N HIS A 65 -2.46 16.99 -14.72
CA HIS A 65 -1.74 18.23 -14.43
C HIS A 65 -0.68 18.12 -13.33
N PHE A 66 -0.78 17.12 -12.45
CA PHE A 66 0.07 16.99 -11.26
C PHE A 66 0.80 15.63 -11.26
N ARG A 67 1.82 15.53 -12.13
CA ARG A 67 2.55 14.27 -12.37
C ARG A 67 3.07 13.61 -11.10
N ASN A 68 3.62 14.38 -10.16
CA ASN A 68 4.12 13.83 -8.90
C ASN A 68 2.99 13.21 -8.08
N VAL A 69 1.93 13.97 -7.80
CA VAL A 69 0.77 13.46 -7.06
C VAL A 69 0.16 12.24 -7.75
N ALA A 70 0.10 12.25 -9.09
CA ALA A 70 -0.37 11.13 -9.89
C ALA A 70 0.48 9.87 -9.71
N GLN A 71 1.81 9.99 -9.72
CA GLN A 71 2.71 8.85 -9.52
C GLN A 71 2.60 8.28 -8.11
N PHE A 72 2.56 9.14 -7.08
CA PHE A 72 2.35 8.67 -5.70
C PHE A 72 1.01 7.95 -5.55
N HIS A 73 -0.05 8.50 -6.17
CA HIS A 73 -1.37 7.89 -6.20
C HIS A 73 -1.33 6.51 -6.87
N TRP A 74 -0.67 6.43 -8.03
CA TRP A 74 -0.51 5.18 -8.77
C TRP A 74 0.19 4.13 -7.91
N VAL A 75 1.35 4.43 -7.29
CA VAL A 75 2.04 3.48 -6.42
C VAL A 75 1.13 2.98 -5.29
N LYS A 76 0.32 3.86 -4.68
CA LYS A 76 -0.65 3.46 -3.64
C LYS A 76 -1.69 2.46 -4.17
N GLU A 77 -2.26 2.67 -5.35
CA GLU A 77 -3.21 1.71 -5.94
C GLU A 77 -2.52 0.40 -6.33
N GLN A 78 -1.30 0.46 -6.85
CA GLN A 78 -0.52 -0.74 -7.19
C GLN A 78 -0.18 -1.56 -5.95
N LEU A 79 0.13 -0.91 -4.82
CA LEU A 79 0.29 -1.62 -3.54
C LEU A 79 -1.02 -2.26 -3.08
N ARG A 80 -2.17 -1.64 -3.34
CA ARG A 80 -3.46 -2.26 -3.04
C ARG A 80 -3.71 -3.48 -3.90
N ASP A 81 -3.41 -3.42 -5.19
CA ASP A 81 -3.50 -4.57 -6.10
C ASP A 81 -2.52 -5.67 -5.68
N LEU A 82 -1.30 -5.29 -5.27
CA LEU A 82 -0.33 -6.22 -4.71
C LEU A 82 -0.94 -7.01 -3.55
N TYR A 83 -1.57 -6.34 -2.57
CA TYR A 83 -2.21 -7.00 -1.43
C TYR A 83 -3.50 -7.78 -1.77
N ARG A 84 -4.04 -7.60 -2.99
CA ARG A 84 -5.21 -8.33 -3.51
C ARG A 84 -4.87 -9.44 -4.50
N ALA A 85 -3.62 -9.49 -4.96
CA ALA A 85 -3.15 -10.50 -5.90
C ALA A 85 -3.49 -11.91 -5.41
N ALA A 86 -3.80 -12.81 -6.34
CA ALA A 86 -4.20 -14.18 -6.06
C ALA A 86 -3.00 -15.11 -5.82
N SER A 87 -1.79 -14.68 -6.19
CA SER A 87 -0.58 -15.49 -6.08
C SER A 87 0.67 -14.66 -5.76
N LEU A 88 1.67 -15.35 -5.23
CA LEU A 88 3.01 -14.77 -5.00
C LEU A 88 3.65 -14.25 -6.30
N GLU A 89 3.42 -14.92 -7.42
CA GLU A 89 3.95 -14.51 -8.71
C GLU A 89 3.32 -13.21 -9.18
N GLU A 90 1.99 -13.08 -9.08
CA GLU A 90 1.27 -11.86 -9.43
C GLU A 90 1.71 -10.69 -8.53
N ALA A 91 1.81 -10.87 -7.22
CA ALA A 91 2.30 -9.83 -6.33
C ALA A 91 3.76 -9.42 -6.61
N LYS A 92 4.62 -10.37 -6.96
CA LYS A 92 6.00 -10.07 -7.39
C LYS A 92 6.00 -9.22 -8.66
N ALA A 93 5.20 -9.59 -9.66
CA ALA A 93 5.08 -8.85 -10.90
C ALA A 93 4.59 -7.40 -10.66
N ILE A 94 3.58 -7.22 -9.79
CA ILE A 94 3.10 -5.90 -9.41
C ILE A 94 4.20 -5.10 -8.70
N LEU A 95 4.91 -5.72 -7.75
CA LEU A 95 5.99 -5.06 -7.02
C LEU A 95 7.13 -4.65 -7.95
N ASP A 96 7.57 -5.53 -8.84
CA ASP A 96 8.66 -5.26 -9.77
C ASP A 96 8.27 -4.13 -10.74
N ARG A 97 7.02 -4.05 -11.18
CA ARG A 97 6.47 -2.91 -11.93
C ARG A 97 6.52 -1.60 -11.13
N ILE A 98 6.17 -1.63 -9.84
CA ILE A 98 6.29 -0.45 -8.96
C ILE A 98 7.75 0.01 -8.87
N LEU A 99 8.68 -0.93 -8.68
CA LEU A 99 10.11 -0.62 -8.54
C LEU A 99 10.70 -0.05 -9.82
N PHE A 100 10.35 -0.61 -10.97
CA PHE A 100 10.78 -0.13 -12.28
C PHE A 100 10.35 1.34 -12.51
N GLU A 101 9.08 1.65 -12.27
CA GLU A 101 8.55 3.01 -12.42
C GLU A 101 9.17 3.99 -11.39
N ALA A 102 9.41 3.52 -10.16
CA ALA A 102 10.04 4.35 -9.13
C ALA A 102 11.52 4.61 -9.39
N GLU A 103 12.24 3.71 -10.06
CA GLU A 103 13.63 3.89 -10.49
C GLU A 103 13.74 4.91 -11.64
N GLY A 104 12.75 4.95 -12.53
CA GLY A 104 12.65 5.94 -13.62
C GLY A 104 12.07 7.29 -13.22
N ALA A 105 11.64 7.46 -11.96
CA ALA A 105 10.98 8.66 -11.50
C ALA A 105 11.95 9.85 -11.37
N SER A 106 11.56 10.99 -11.95
CA SER A 106 12.29 12.26 -11.79
C SER A 106 12.04 12.92 -10.42
N ASP A 107 11.07 12.44 -9.65
CA ASP A 107 10.71 13.00 -8.35
C ASP A 107 11.62 12.49 -7.21
N ALA A 108 12.25 13.43 -6.51
CA ALA A 108 13.21 13.16 -5.45
C ALA A 108 12.62 12.45 -4.22
N ALA A 109 11.30 12.46 -4.02
CA ALA A 109 10.61 11.77 -2.92
C ALA A 109 10.09 10.38 -3.35
N LEU A 110 9.81 10.16 -4.63
CA LEU A 110 9.37 8.86 -5.14
C LEU A 110 10.52 7.83 -5.18
N VAL A 111 11.72 8.26 -5.56
CA VAL A 111 12.90 7.38 -5.62
C VAL A 111 13.24 6.77 -4.23
N PRO A 112 13.33 7.53 -3.12
CA PRO A 112 13.50 6.97 -1.78
C PRO A 112 12.38 6.01 -1.36
N TRP A 113 11.15 6.26 -1.81
CA TRP A 113 10.04 5.35 -1.53
C TRP A 113 10.22 4.02 -2.27
N GLY A 114 10.57 4.04 -3.56
CA GLY A 114 10.92 2.85 -4.33
C GLY A 114 12.04 2.04 -3.68
N ARG A 115 13.13 2.71 -3.23
CA ARG A 115 14.22 2.05 -2.48
C ARG A 115 13.74 1.41 -1.17
N THR A 116 12.81 2.05 -0.47
CA THR A 116 12.21 1.50 0.74
C THR A 116 11.38 0.26 0.45
N LEU A 117 10.57 0.28 -0.62
CA LEU A 117 9.80 -0.89 -1.05
C LEU A 117 10.73 -2.04 -1.47
N LYS A 118 11.81 -1.75 -2.20
CA LYS A 118 12.83 -2.73 -2.59
C LYS A 118 13.48 -3.40 -1.38
N ARG A 119 13.90 -2.61 -0.40
CA ARG A 119 14.50 -3.12 0.85
C ARG A 119 13.53 -4.04 1.61
N ARG A 120 12.24 -3.70 1.58
CA ARG A 120 11.19 -4.42 2.33
C ARG A 120 10.44 -5.46 1.48
N LYS A 121 10.92 -5.77 0.27
CA LYS A 121 10.26 -6.71 -0.66
C LYS A 121 9.87 -8.03 0.01
N ASN A 122 10.78 -8.60 0.80
CA ASN A 122 10.53 -9.86 1.49
C ASN A 122 9.43 -9.74 2.55
N GLU A 123 9.41 -8.64 3.32
CA GLU A 123 8.36 -8.39 4.33
C GLU A 123 7.00 -8.23 3.65
N ILE A 124 6.93 -7.41 2.59
CA ILE A 124 5.71 -7.12 1.83
C ILE A 124 5.10 -8.40 1.24
N LEU A 125 5.93 -9.29 0.70
CA LEU A 125 5.49 -10.55 0.10
C LEU A 125 5.23 -11.66 1.14
N ALA A 126 5.81 -11.56 2.34
CA ALA A 126 5.61 -12.54 3.40
C ALA A 126 4.25 -12.41 4.08
N ASP A 127 3.69 -11.20 4.13
CA ASP A 127 2.47 -10.88 4.87
C ASP A 127 1.18 -10.99 4.05
N HIS A 128 1.22 -11.74 2.96
CA HIS A 128 0.12 -11.74 2.00
C HIS A 128 -0.99 -12.78 2.29
N PRO A 129 -2.27 -12.39 2.21
CA PRO A 129 -3.45 -13.25 2.37
C PRO A 129 -3.44 -14.64 1.69
N TRP A 130 -2.91 -14.83 0.46
CA TRP A 130 -2.95 -16.16 -0.18
C TRP A 130 -2.16 -17.22 0.60
N ARG A 131 -1.27 -16.83 1.51
CA ARG A 131 -0.56 -17.78 2.39
C ARG A 131 -1.49 -18.44 3.40
N ALA A 132 -2.56 -17.77 3.82
CA ALA A 132 -3.57 -18.41 4.66
C ALA A 132 -4.38 -19.41 3.82
N SER A 133 -4.84 -19.02 2.63
CA SER A 133 -5.63 -19.89 1.75
C SER A 133 -4.88 -21.11 1.22
N ASN A 134 -3.56 -21.04 1.03
CA ASN A 134 -2.72 -22.19 0.67
C ASN A 134 -2.14 -22.94 1.89
N GLY A 135 -2.36 -22.44 3.11
CA GLY A 135 -1.94 -23.05 4.38
C GLY A 135 -3.05 -23.85 5.06
N ASP A 136 -4.30 -23.71 4.61
CA ASP A 136 -5.46 -24.34 5.23
C ASP A 136 -5.74 -25.71 4.62
N THR A 137 -4.87 -26.68 4.94
CA THR A 137 -5.34 -28.04 5.25
C THR A 137 -5.53 -28.24 6.75
N GLU A 138 -5.09 -27.32 7.63
CA GLU A 138 -5.36 -27.45 9.06
C GLU A 138 -5.51 -26.09 9.78
N ASP A 139 -6.75 -25.84 10.19
CA ASP A 139 -7.16 -25.14 11.40
C ASP A 139 -7.06 -23.59 11.44
N VAL A 140 -8.01 -22.92 10.76
CA VAL A 140 -8.33 -21.51 11.03
C VAL A 140 -9.82 -21.35 11.34
N HIS A 141 -10.22 -21.71 12.55
CA HIS A 141 -11.26 -20.94 13.24
C HIS A 141 -11.18 -21.07 14.77
N SER A 142 -10.25 -20.39 15.43
CA SER A 142 -10.38 -20.02 16.86
C SER A 142 -9.31 -19.03 17.32
N LYS A 143 -9.34 -17.76 16.86
CA LYS A 143 -8.62 -16.69 17.59
C LYS A 143 -9.18 -15.27 17.51
N ILE A 144 -10.29 -15.05 16.80
CA ILE A 144 -11.01 -13.78 16.86
C ILE A 144 -12.28 -13.97 17.69
N LYS A 145 -12.11 -14.17 19.00
CA LYS A 145 -13.09 -13.84 20.06
C LYS A 145 -12.43 -14.08 21.43
N ARG A 146 -11.60 -13.14 21.87
CA ARG A 146 -11.34 -12.90 23.30
C ARG A 146 -10.53 -11.63 23.43
N LEU A 147 -11.23 -10.50 23.55
CA LEU A 147 -10.74 -9.26 24.18
C LEU A 147 -11.93 -8.31 24.38
N ASN A 148 -12.91 -8.79 25.16
CA ASN A 148 -13.72 -7.94 26.02
C ASN A 148 -14.03 -8.77 27.26
N ARG A 149 -13.02 -8.87 28.13
CA ARG A 149 -13.21 -9.18 29.54
C ARG A 149 -12.16 -8.41 30.34
N ILE A 150 -12.58 -7.24 30.76
CA ILE A 150 -12.10 -6.39 31.86
C ILE A 150 -13.44 -5.97 32.48
N ASP A 151 -13.87 -6.32 33.69
CA ASP A 151 -13.34 -7.08 34.82
C ASP A 151 -14.39 -8.12 35.26
#